data_AF-A0A8J8VW53-F1
#
_entry.id   AF-A0A8J8VW53-F1
#
_cell.length_a   1.000
_cell.length_b   1.000
_cell.length_c   1.000
_cell.angle_alpha   90.00
_cell.angle_beta   90.00
_cell.angle_gamma   90.00
#
_symmetry.space_group_name_H-M   'P 1'
#
loop_
_entity.id
_entity.type
_entity.pdbx_description
1 polymer ?
#
loop_
_entity_poly.entity_id
_entity_poly.type
_entity_poly.pdbx_seq_one_letter_code
_entity_poly.pdbx_strand_id
1 'polypeptide(L)'
;TKQGAIVGGQTSCKAPELAAFEKHLPSDVEIVSCHSLHGPKVNPKGQPLVLIKHRASDEALNFVDEILSSFESQHVYLTGEMHDRITADTQAVTHAAFLSMGSAWQANRQFPWEISRWVGGIENVKINITLRIYSNKWHVYAGLAILNPSAKAQIRQYADSVTDLYKLMIGGQREELKRRVKAAGASVFKDGTEAQDLLLSDEVLDRFSLSNHTREKSPPNSHLSLLAIVDCWSQLGIVPYDHMICSTPLFRLWLGVTEYLFRNPDLLEEALDTAIDDNTFRSDDLEFTFAARAWSDCVSFGDFESYRDRFERIAQYFAPQFPEAAKLGDEMMKTILEKTEQKP
;
A
#
# COMPACT_ATOMS: atom_id res chain seq x y z
N THR A 1 -2.42 -21.36 -30.00
CA THR A 1 -3.79 -21.49 -29.45
C THR A 1 -4.71 -22.02 -30.53
N LYS A 2 -5.87 -22.60 -30.19
CA LYS A 2 -6.86 -23.03 -31.20
C LYS A 2 -7.56 -21.81 -31.81
N GLN A 3 -8.04 -21.93 -33.04
CA GLN A 3 -8.83 -20.89 -33.70
C GLN A 3 -10.09 -20.57 -32.91
N GLY A 4 -10.41 -19.28 -32.76
CA GLY A 4 -11.57 -18.79 -32.01
C GLY A 4 -11.50 -19.04 -30.49
N ALA A 5 -10.31 -19.31 -29.94
CA ALA A 5 -10.15 -19.46 -28.50
C ALA A 5 -10.24 -18.10 -27.78
N ILE A 6 -10.69 -18.11 -26.53
CA ILE A 6 -10.56 -16.99 -25.59
C ILE A 6 -9.33 -17.26 -24.71
N VAL A 7 -8.43 -16.28 -24.61
CA VAL A 7 -7.20 -16.37 -23.82
C VAL A 7 -7.17 -15.23 -22.81
N GLY A 8 -6.77 -15.55 -21.59
CA GLY A 8 -6.60 -14.61 -20.50
C GLY A 8 -5.41 -14.98 -19.62
N GLY A 9 -4.90 -14.00 -18.90
CA GLY A 9 -3.95 -14.22 -17.81
C GLY A 9 -4.55 -13.74 -16.49
N GLN A 10 -3.86 -14.09 -15.39
CA GLN A 10 -4.21 -13.66 -14.04
C GLN A 10 -3.06 -12.89 -13.38
N THR A 11 -2.16 -12.31 -14.19
CA THR A 11 -0.97 -11.62 -13.65
C THR A 11 -1.34 -10.37 -12.87
N SER A 12 -0.49 -9.91 -11.97
CA SER A 12 -0.79 -8.70 -11.20
C SER A 12 -0.56 -7.38 -11.95
N CYS A 13 0.03 -7.42 -13.15
CA CYS A 13 0.28 -6.25 -14.00
C CYS A 13 -0.12 -6.56 -15.44
N LYS A 14 -0.96 -5.70 -16.02
CA LYS A 14 -1.62 -5.97 -17.29
C LYS A 14 -0.86 -5.47 -18.50
N ALA A 15 -0.13 -4.36 -18.40
CA ALA A 15 0.67 -3.84 -19.51
C ALA A 15 1.61 -4.89 -20.16
N PRO A 16 2.49 -5.60 -19.43
CA PRO A 16 3.37 -6.60 -20.02
C PRO A 16 2.62 -7.83 -20.52
N GLU A 17 1.55 -8.23 -19.83
CA GLU A 17 0.72 -9.38 -20.20
C GLU A 17 -0.01 -9.13 -21.52
N LEU A 18 -0.72 -8.01 -21.62
CA LEU A 18 -1.44 -7.61 -22.82
C LEU A 18 -0.49 -7.38 -23.99
N ALA A 19 0.68 -6.77 -23.76
CA ALA A 19 1.71 -6.61 -24.79
C ALA A 19 2.23 -7.97 -25.31
N ALA A 20 2.40 -8.95 -24.42
CA ALA A 20 2.79 -10.31 -24.82
C ALA A 20 1.67 -10.99 -25.63
N PHE A 21 0.41 -10.81 -25.22
CA PHE A 21 -0.73 -11.34 -25.95
C PHE A 21 -0.85 -10.72 -27.34
N GLU A 22 -0.75 -9.41 -27.49
CA GLU A 22 -0.78 -8.76 -28.81
C GLU A 22 0.37 -9.20 -29.72
N LYS A 23 1.56 -9.44 -29.15
CA LYS A 23 2.72 -9.88 -29.93
C LYS A 23 2.62 -11.33 -30.40
N HIS A 24 2.03 -12.21 -29.60
CA HIS A 24 2.16 -13.67 -29.79
C HIS A 24 0.85 -14.38 -30.13
N LEU A 25 -0.32 -13.79 -29.87
CA LEU A 25 -1.62 -14.40 -30.18
C LEU A 25 -2.11 -14.01 -31.58
N PRO A 26 -2.58 -14.99 -32.38
CA PRO A 26 -3.24 -14.74 -33.67
C PRO A 26 -4.42 -13.77 -33.57
N SER A 27 -4.78 -13.10 -34.67
CA SER A 27 -5.86 -12.10 -34.70
C SER A 27 -7.27 -12.69 -34.50
N ASP A 28 -7.44 -13.99 -34.75
CA ASP A 28 -8.68 -14.75 -34.57
C ASP A 28 -8.89 -15.26 -33.14
N VAL A 29 -8.02 -14.86 -32.21
CA VAL A 29 -8.09 -15.19 -30.78
C VAL A 29 -8.55 -13.97 -30.00
N GLU A 30 -9.53 -14.19 -29.14
CA GLU A 30 -10.09 -13.17 -28.24
C GLU A 30 -9.30 -13.11 -26.94
N ILE A 31 -9.12 -11.89 -26.41
CA ILE A 31 -8.34 -11.62 -25.21
C ILE A 31 -9.24 -11.04 -24.12
N VAL A 32 -9.52 -11.86 -23.10
CA VAL A 32 -10.22 -11.49 -21.87
C VAL A 32 -9.35 -11.90 -20.70
N SER A 33 -8.71 -10.92 -20.06
CA SER A 33 -7.83 -11.13 -18.90
C SER A 33 -8.59 -10.91 -17.59
N CYS A 34 -8.05 -11.43 -16.49
CA CYS A 34 -8.59 -11.17 -15.16
C CYS A 34 -7.49 -10.89 -14.12
N HIS A 35 -7.88 -10.45 -12.94
CA HIS A 35 -6.98 -10.38 -11.78
C HIS A 35 -7.79 -10.50 -10.49
N SER A 36 -7.54 -11.56 -9.73
CA SER A 36 -8.10 -11.68 -8.38
C SER A 36 -7.29 -10.84 -7.41
N LEU A 37 -7.91 -9.89 -6.72
CA LEU A 37 -7.21 -8.95 -5.83
C LEU A 37 -7.01 -9.50 -4.42
N HIS A 38 -6.69 -10.79 -4.33
CA HIS A 38 -6.41 -11.49 -3.07
C HIS A 38 -5.33 -12.57 -3.26
N GLY A 39 -4.72 -12.98 -2.14
CA GLY A 39 -3.76 -14.08 -2.15
C GLY A 39 -4.42 -15.45 -2.36
N PRO A 40 -3.65 -16.49 -2.75
CA PRO A 40 -4.17 -17.81 -3.10
C PRO A 40 -4.80 -18.58 -1.92
N LYS A 41 -4.56 -18.15 -0.68
CA LYS A 41 -5.14 -18.74 0.54
C LYS A 41 -6.46 -18.10 0.98
N VAL A 42 -6.90 -17.04 0.30
CA VAL A 42 -8.10 -16.27 0.66
C VAL A 42 -9.30 -16.82 -0.10
N ASN A 43 -10.44 -16.95 0.60
CA ASN A 43 -11.70 -17.32 -0.04
C ASN A 43 -12.12 -16.19 -1.03
N PRO A 44 -12.35 -16.50 -2.31
CA PRO A 44 -12.69 -15.49 -3.32
C PRO A 44 -14.07 -14.85 -3.14
N LYS A 45 -14.95 -15.45 -2.33
CA LYS A 45 -16.30 -14.94 -2.09
C LYS A 45 -16.28 -13.51 -1.57
N GLY A 46 -17.00 -12.62 -2.25
CA GLY A 46 -17.07 -11.19 -1.93
C GLY A 46 -15.78 -10.40 -2.20
N GLN A 47 -14.69 -11.06 -2.61
CA GLN A 47 -13.44 -10.37 -2.94
C GLN A 47 -13.52 -9.79 -4.36
N PRO A 48 -12.84 -8.65 -4.64
CA PRO A 48 -12.80 -8.10 -5.97
C PRO A 48 -12.08 -9.00 -6.98
N LEU A 49 -12.74 -9.26 -8.11
CA LEU A 49 -12.18 -9.94 -9.28
C LEU A 49 -12.30 -9.01 -10.48
N VAL A 50 -11.16 -8.52 -10.97
CA VAL A 50 -11.14 -7.62 -12.13
C VAL A 50 -11.24 -8.43 -13.41
N LEU A 51 -12.13 -8.03 -14.32
CA LEU A 51 -12.26 -8.52 -15.69
C LEU A 51 -11.84 -7.44 -16.68
N ILE A 52 -11.03 -7.82 -17.66
CA ILE A 52 -10.42 -6.90 -18.63
C ILE A 52 -10.65 -7.42 -20.05
N LYS A 53 -11.59 -6.78 -20.73
CA LYS A 53 -11.84 -6.97 -22.16
C LYS A 53 -10.82 -6.17 -22.96
N HIS A 54 -9.81 -6.84 -23.54
CA HIS A 54 -8.76 -6.15 -24.30
C HIS A 54 -9.03 -6.17 -25.81
N ARG A 55 -9.11 -7.38 -26.39
CA ARG A 55 -9.37 -7.61 -27.81
C ARG A 55 -10.36 -8.75 -27.94
N ALA A 56 -11.59 -8.49 -27.54
CA ALA A 56 -12.66 -9.49 -27.46
C ALA A 56 -14.02 -8.81 -27.66
N SER A 57 -14.98 -9.62 -28.09
CA SER A 57 -16.39 -9.30 -28.16
C SER A 57 -17.04 -9.21 -26.77
N ASP A 58 -18.24 -8.65 -26.71
CA ASP A 58 -19.03 -8.64 -25.46
C ASP A 58 -19.51 -10.05 -25.11
N GLU A 59 -19.77 -10.88 -26.12
CA GLU A 59 -20.15 -12.29 -25.96
C GLU A 59 -19.04 -13.09 -25.26
N ALA A 60 -17.78 -12.89 -25.66
CA ALA A 60 -16.64 -13.54 -25.02
C ALA A 60 -16.42 -13.05 -23.57
N LEU A 61 -16.60 -11.75 -23.31
CA LEU A 61 -16.54 -11.22 -21.95
C LEU A 61 -17.63 -11.86 -21.08
N ASN A 62 -18.88 -11.86 -21.54
CA ASN A 62 -20.02 -12.42 -20.81
C ASN A 62 -19.83 -13.92 -20.54
N PHE A 63 -19.29 -14.67 -21.49
CA PHE A 63 -18.98 -16.09 -21.28
C PHE A 63 -17.93 -16.31 -20.19
N VAL A 64 -16.86 -15.52 -20.19
CA VAL A 64 -15.81 -15.60 -19.15
C VAL A 64 -16.36 -15.16 -17.79
N ASP A 65 -17.17 -14.11 -17.76
CA ASP A 65 -17.88 -13.62 -16.58
C ASP A 65 -18.77 -14.71 -15.96
N GLU A 66 -19.61 -15.36 -16.77
CA GLU A 66 -20.45 -16.47 -16.32
C GLU A 66 -19.64 -17.62 -15.73
N ILE A 67 -18.51 -18.00 -16.34
CA ILE A 67 -17.62 -19.03 -15.81
C ILE A 67 -17.07 -18.63 -14.43
N LEU A 68 -16.58 -17.39 -14.32
CA LEU A 68 -15.92 -16.90 -13.11
C LEU A 68 -16.91 -16.54 -12.00
N SER A 69 -18.21 -16.39 -12.30
CA SER A 69 -19.26 -16.18 -11.31
C SER A 69 -19.34 -17.31 -10.28
N SER A 70 -18.83 -18.51 -10.62
CA SER A 70 -18.68 -19.64 -9.69
C SER A 70 -17.79 -19.35 -8.48
N PHE A 71 -16.97 -18.29 -8.52
CA PHE A 71 -16.14 -17.85 -7.40
C PHE A 71 -16.89 -16.99 -6.37
N GLU A 72 -18.11 -16.55 -6.69
CA GLU A 72 -18.89 -15.62 -5.85
C GLU A 72 -18.13 -14.31 -5.53
N SER A 73 -17.18 -13.94 -6.39
CA SER A 73 -16.40 -12.70 -6.29
C SER A 73 -17.21 -11.49 -6.72
N GLN A 74 -16.81 -10.30 -6.28
CA GLN A 74 -17.34 -9.05 -6.80
C GLN A 74 -16.63 -8.72 -8.11
N HIS A 75 -17.32 -8.86 -9.24
CA HIS A 75 -16.74 -8.59 -10.55
C HIS A 75 -16.60 -7.09 -10.81
N VAL A 76 -15.41 -6.68 -11.25
CA VAL A 76 -15.06 -5.28 -11.54
C VAL A 76 -14.54 -5.21 -12.97
N TYR A 77 -15.12 -4.35 -13.81
CA TYR A 77 -14.74 -4.27 -15.23
C TYR A 77 -13.83 -3.07 -15.47
N LEU A 78 -12.62 -3.30 -15.95
CA LEU A 78 -11.62 -2.25 -16.19
C LEU A 78 -10.89 -2.46 -17.51
N THR A 79 -10.33 -1.39 -18.06
CA THR A 79 -9.30 -1.52 -19.10
C THR A 79 -7.97 -1.92 -18.44
N GLY A 80 -7.04 -2.51 -19.22
CA GLY A 80 -5.71 -2.85 -18.70
C GLY A 80 -4.94 -1.64 -18.17
N GLU A 81 -5.11 -0.47 -18.80
CA GLU A 81 -4.50 0.79 -18.37
C GLU A 81 -5.10 1.29 -17.05
N MET A 82 -6.43 1.27 -16.91
CA MET A 82 -7.10 1.66 -15.66
C MET A 82 -6.71 0.72 -14.53
N HIS A 83 -6.68 -0.59 -14.78
CA HIS A 83 -6.22 -1.58 -13.82
C HIS A 83 -4.80 -1.28 -13.31
N ASP A 84 -3.85 -1.05 -14.21
CA ASP A 84 -2.46 -0.80 -13.83
C ASP A 84 -2.31 0.55 -13.11
N ARG A 85 -3.06 1.58 -13.51
CA ARG A 85 -3.10 2.86 -12.80
C ARG A 85 -3.62 2.72 -11.36
N ILE A 86 -4.70 1.96 -11.17
CA ILE A 86 -5.31 1.75 -9.86
C ILE A 86 -4.40 0.88 -8.97
N THR A 87 -3.86 -0.22 -9.49
CA THR A 87 -2.97 -1.11 -8.71
C THR A 87 -1.61 -0.47 -8.39
N ALA A 88 -1.14 0.47 -9.20
CA ALA A 88 0.01 1.29 -8.85
C ALA A 88 -0.22 2.05 -7.53
N ASP A 89 -1.39 2.66 -7.38
CA ASP A 89 -1.76 3.44 -6.20
C ASP A 89 -2.07 2.55 -5.00
N THR A 90 -3.00 1.61 -5.17
CA THR A 90 -3.50 0.82 -4.04
C THR A 90 -2.48 -0.20 -3.52
N GLN A 91 -1.56 -0.66 -4.37
CA GLN A 91 -0.61 -1.70 -4.00
C GLN A 91 0.84 -1.23 -4.09
N ALA A 92 1.30 -0.74 -5.24
CA ALA A 92 2.74 -0.55 -5.45
C ALA A 92 3.35 0.52 -4.53
N VAL A 93 2.69 1.68 -4.38
CA VAL A 93 3.16 2.74 -3.46
C VAL A 93 3.06 2.30 -2.00
N THR A 94 1.95 1.66 -1.62
CA THR A 94 1.78 1.05 -0.29
C THR A 94 2.93 0.12 0.04
N HIS A 95 3.27 -0.80 -0.88
CA HIS A 95 4.39 -1.72 -0.69
C HIS A 95 5.72 -0.98 -0.57
N ALA A 96 5.98 0.01 -1.44
CA ALA A 96 7.21 0.79 -1.39
C ALA A 96 7.38 1.54 -0.05
N ALA A 97 6.31 2.10 0.51
CA ALA A 97 6.34 2.77 1.81
C ALA A 97 6.78 1.81 2.94
N PHE A 98 6.17 0.62 3.02
CA PHE A 98 6.49 -0.34 4.08
C PHE A 98 7.79 -1.11 3.86
N LEU A 99 8.20 -1.32 2.61
CA LEU A 99 9.54 -1.81 2.30
C LEU A 99 10.60 -0.81 2.76
N SER A 100 10.35 0.48 2.54
CA SER A 100 11.23 1.56 3.03
C SER A 100 11.30 1.57 4.55
N MET A 101 10.17 1.32 5.22
CA MET A 101 10.08 1.25 6.67
C MET A 101 10.95 0.12 7.25
N GLY A 102 10.82 -1.11 6.73
CA GLY A 102 11.66 -2.22 7.20
C GLY A 102 13.15 -2.04 6.87
N SER A 103 13.47 -1.34 5.78
CA SER A 103 14.86 -0.99 5.45
C SER A 103 15.45 -0.03 6.48
N ALA A 104 14.67 0.98 6.89
CA ALA A 104 15.10 1.95 7.89
C ALA A 104 15.30 1.31 9.27
N TRP A 105 14.39 0.40 9.66
CA TRP A 105 14.53 -0.37 10.91
C TRP A 105 15.77 -1.27 10.91
N GLN A 106 16.04 -1.97 9.79
CA GLN A 106 17.27 -2.73 9.65
C GLN A 106 18.52 -1.84 9.75
N ALA A 107 18.53 -0.69 9.06
CA ALA A 107 19.66 0.23 9.06
C ALA A 107 19.99 0.75 10.47
N ASN A 108 18.95 1.07 11.25
CA ASN A 108 19.05 1.46 12.66
C ASN A 108 19.26 0.28 13.62
N ARG A 109 19.29 -0.97 13.12
CA ARG A 109 19.40 -2.21 13.92
C ARG A 109 18.36 -2.29 15.04
N GLN A 110 17.13 -1.89 14.75
CA GLN A 110 16.06 -1.82 15.72
C GLN A 110 14.86 -2.69 15.36
N PHE A 111 14.21 -3.19 16.40
CA PHE A 111 12.89 -3.80 16.35
C PHE A 111 11.91 -2.83 17.03
N PRO A 112 11.05 -2.11 16.28
CA PRO A 112 10.19 -1.07 16.82
C PRO A 112 9.40 -1.49 18.06
N TRP A 113 8.85 -2.70 18.06
CA TRP A 113 8.04 -3.25 19.15
C TRP A 113 8.84 -3.50 20.46
N GLU A 114 10.16 -3.57 20.40
CA GLU A 114 11.05 -3.68 21.57
C GLU A 114 11.43 -2.33 22.18
N ILE A 115 11.03 -1.21 21.53
CA ILE A 115 11.38 0.14 21.95
C ILE A 115 10.12 0.88 22.40
N SER A 116 10.19 1.54 23.55
CA SER A 116 9.05 2.23 24.17
C SER A 116 8.48 3.40 23.38
N ARG A 117 9.11 3.80 22.26
CA ARG A 117 8.68 4.93 21.43
C ARG A 117 7.75 4.57 20.27
N TRP A 118 7.66 3.29 19.90
CA TRP A 118 6.81 2.84 18.79
C TRP A 118 5.58 2.12 19.34
N VAL A 119 4.73 2.86 20.07
CA VAL A 119 3.55 2.32 20.76
C VAL A 119 2.30 3.07 20.33
N GLY A 120 1.23 2.33 20.05
CA GLY A 120 -0.10 2.86 19.73
C GLY A 120 -0.65 2.32 18.41
N GLY A 121 -1.94 2.55 18.18
CA GLY A 121 -2.68 1.97 17.07
C GLY A 121 -2.06 2.19 15.69
N ILE A 122 -1.63 3.42 15.38
CA ILE A 122 -0.95 3.74 14.10
C ILE A 122 0.34 2.91 13.93
N GLU A 123 1.14 2.81 14.99
CA GLU A 123 2.42 2.10 14.94
C GLU A 123 2.23 0.58 14.84
N ASN A 124 1.23 0.04 15.52
CA ASN A 124 0.85 -1.37 15.40
C ASN A 124 0.47 -1.73 13.96
N VAL A 125 -0.34 -0.89 13.30
CA VAL A 125 -0.71 -1.10 11.88
C VAL A 125 0.54 -1.11 10.99
N LYS A 126 1.43 -0.12 11.18
CA LYS A 126 2.68 -0.03 10.40
C LYS A 126 3.59 -1.23 10.58
N ILE A 127 3.77 -1.70 11.81
CA ILE A 127 4.55 -2.89 12.13
C ILE A 127 3.95 -4.14 11.48
N ASN A 128 2.64 -4.36 11.67
CA ASN A 128 1.95 -5.53 11.12
C ASN A 128 2.04 -5.57 9.59
N ILE A 129 1.79 -4.45 8.89
CA ILE A 129 1.86 -4.41 7.43
C ILE A 129 3.30 -4.67 6.95
N THR A 130 4.29 -4.05 7.59
CA THR A 130 5.71 -4.22 7.23
C THR A 130 6.14 -5.69 7.34
N LEU A 131 5.87 -6.34 8.48
CA LEU A 131 6.23 -7.75 8.69
C LEU A 131 5.43 -8.69 7.77
N ARG A 132 4.18 -8.36 7.48
CA ARG A 132 3.35 -9.12 6.53
C ARG A 132 3.91 -9.04 5.11
N ILE A 133 4.47 -7.90 4.68
CA ILE A 133 5.13 -7.79 3.39
C ILE A 133 6.42 -8.62 3.37
N TYR A 134 7.29 -8.47 4.37
CA TYR A 134 8.58 -9.18 4.41
C TYR A 134 8.48 -10.69 4.62
N SER A 135 7.37 -11.19 5.17
CA SER A 135 7.10 -12.63 5.28
C SER A 135 6.63 -13.29 3.97
N ASN A 136 6.36 -12.51 2.92
CA ASN A 136 5.95 -12.99 1.61
C ASN A 136 7.12 -13.03 0.60
N LYS A 137 6.85 -13.49 -0.62
CA LYS A 137 7.88 -13.64 -1.67
C LYS A 137 8.15 -12.32 -2.38
N TRP A 138 9.43 -11.94 -2.44
CA TRP A 138 9.91 -10.69 -3.05
C TRP A 138 9.39 -10.46 -4.48
N HIS A 139 9.31 -11.52 -5.29
CA HIS A 139 8.97 -11.43 -6.73
C HIS A 139 7.53 -10.95 -6.98
N VAL A 140 6.62 -11.14 -6.01
CA VAL A 140 5.24 -10.62 -6.09
C VAL A 140 5.26 -9.08 -6.07
N TYR A 141 6.07 -8.50 -5.19
CA TYR A 141 6.21 -7.05 -5.04
C TYR A 141 7.05 -6.45 -6.16
N ALA A 142 8.16 -7.10 -6.53
CA ALA A 142 9.04 -6.66 -7.61
C ALA A 142 8.32 -6.63 -8.96
N GLY A 143 7.57 -7.69 -9.28
CA GLY A 143 6.82 -7.78 -10.53
C GLY A 143 5.83 -6.63 -10.70
N LEU A 144 5.06 -6.33 -9.65
CA LEU A 144 4.13 -5.20 -9.67
C LEU A 144 4.87 -3.86 -9.79
N ALA A 145 5.88 -3.61 -8.96
CA ALA A 145 6.56 -2.31 -8.93
C ALA A 145 7.36 -2.02 -10.21
N ILE A 146 8.07 -3.03 -10.75
CA ILE A 146 8.98 -2.86 -11.89
C ILE A 146 8.23 -2.93 -13.23
N LEU A 147 7.23 -3.80 -13.37
CA LEU A 147 6.58 -4.02 -14.67
C LEU A 147 5.41 -3.07 -14.93
N ASN A 148 4.85 -2.46 -13.88
CA ASN A 148 3.76 -1.48 -14.01
C ASN A 148 4.33 -0.08 -14.26
N PRO A 149 4.11 0.54 -15.44
CA PRO A 149 4.63 1.87 -15.75
C PRO A 149 4.10 2.95 -14.79
N SER A 150 2.83 2.85 -14.40
CA SER A 150 2.20 3.78 -13.45
C SER A 150 2.85 3.65 -12.06
N ALA A 151 3.23 2.44 -11.64
CA ALA A 151 3.89 2.22 -10.35
C ALA A 151 5.23 2.95 -10.26
N LYS A 152 6.04 2.92 -11.32
CA LYS A 152 7.33 3.63 -11.34
C LYS A 152 7.18 5.13 -11.07
N ALA A 153 6.22 5.76 -11.75
CA ALA A 153 5.97 7.19 -11.60
C ALA A 153 5.48 7.53 -10.19
N GLN A 154 4.54 6.74 -9.64
CA GLN A 154 4.00 7.00 -8.32
C GLN A 154 4.98 6.71 -7.18
N ILE A 155 5.76 5.63 -7.27
CA ILE A 155 6.80 5.30 -6.28
C ILE A 155 7.87 6.40 -6.26
N ARG A 156 8.24 6.94 -7.43
CA ARG A 156 9.15 8.08 -7.52
C ARG A 156 8.57 9.32 -6.86
N GLN A 157 7.32 9.67 -7.18
CA GLN A 157 6.66 10.81 -6.53
C GLN A 157 6.55 10.63 -5.02
N TYR A 158 6.29 9.41 -4.53
CA TYR A 158 6.29 9.14 -3.10
C TYR A 158 7.67 9.39 -2.47
N ALA A 159 8.76 8.91 -3.09
CA ALA A 159 10.12 9.17 -2.62
C ALA A 159 10.48 10.67 -2.64
N ASP A 160 10.02 11.41 -3.65
CA ASP A 160 10.17 12.86 -3.74
C ASP A 160 9.39 13.57 -2.61
N SER A 161 8.16 13.13 -2.35
CA SER A 161 7.31 13.66 -1.27
C SER A 161 7.92 13.43 0.11
N VAL A 162 8.42 12.22 0.39
CA VAL A 162 9.17 11.90 1.62
C VAL A 162 10.38 12.83 1.76
N THR A 163 11.17 12.95 0.68
CA THR A 163 12.40 13.74 0.68
C THR A 163 12.13 15.23 0.91
N ASP A 164 11.11 15.78 0.25
CA ASP A 164 10.77 17.19 0.36
C ASP A 164 10.23 17.55 1.74
N LEU A 165 9.30 16.74 2.28
CA LEU A 165 8.79 16.96 3.62
C LEU A 165 9.91 16.85 4.66
N TYR A 166 10.79 15.85 4.53
CA TYR A 166 11.93 15.71 5.44
C TYR A 166 12.90 16.92 5.37
N LYS A 167 13.13 17.49 4.18
CA LYS A 167 13.93 18.72 4.04
C LYS A 167 13.29 19.92 4.75
N LEU A 168 11.97 20.06 4.69
CA LEU A 168 11.25 21.11 5.42
C LEU A 168 11.38 20.91 6.94
N MET A 169 11.30 19.66 7.40
CA MET A 169 11.47 19.27 8.81
C MET A 169 12.86 19.68 9.34
N ILE A 170 13.94 19.20 8.71
CA ILE A 170 15.31 19.49 9.18
C ILE A 170 15.73 20.94 8.93
N GLY A 171 15.09 21.63 7.97
CA GLY A 171 15.31 23.04 7.69
C GLY A 171 14.56 23.97 8.65
N GLY A 172 13.74 23.45 9.57
CA GLY A 172 12.95 24.24 10.50
C GLY A 172 11.85 25.09 9.83
N GLN A 173 11.41 24.72 8.63
CA GLN A 173 10.47 25.49 7.81
C GLN A 173 9.00 25.19 8.22
N ARG A 174 8.65 25.50 9.47
CA ARG A 174 7.36 25.13 10.07
C ARG A 174 6.14 25.56 9.25
N GLU A 175 6.06 26.85 8.90
CA GLU A 175 4.90 27.40 8.21
C GLU A 175 4.68 26.75 6.84
N GLU A 176 5.77 26.50 6.10
CA GLU A 176 5.70 25.86 4.80
C GLU A 176 5.32 24.38 4.91
N LEU A 177 5.87 23.65 5.89
CA LEU A 177 5.49 22.27 6.18
C LEU A 177 3.99 22.17 6.50
N LYS A 178 3.50 22.98 7.45
CA LYS A 178 2.09 22.99 7.85
C LYS A 178 1.18 23.34 6.68
N ARG A 179 1.54 24.36 5.89
CA ARG A 179 0.78 24.79 4.71
C ARG A 179 0.69 23.67 3.66
N ARG A 180 1.82 23.06 3.30
CA ARG A 180 1.88 21.98 2.30
C ARG A 180 1.07 20.75 2.73
N VAL A 181 1.30 20.26 3.95
CA VAL A 181 0.60 19.08 4.48
C VAL A 181 -0.91 19.33 4.60
N LYS A 182 -1.34 20.46 5.16
CA LYS A 182 -2.77 20.76 5.31
C LYS A 182 -3.47 20.95 3.96
N ALA A 183 -2.80 21.57 2.98
CA ALA A 183 -3.32 21.68 1.62
C ALA A 183 -3.46 20.30 0.95
N ALA A 184 -2.48 19.42 1.12
CA ALA A 184 -2.55 18.05 0.62
C ALA A 184 -3.71 17.28 1.26
N GLY A 185 -3.86 17.38 2.59
CA GLY A 185 -4.98 16.81 3.33
C GLY A 185 -6.34 17.27 2.82
N ALA A 186 -6.52 18.58 2.62
CA ALA A 186 -7.76 19.14 2.08
C ALA A 186 -8.05 18.69 0.63
N SER A 187 -7.01 18.47 -0.18
CA SER A 187 -7.15 17.96 -1.55
C SER A 187 -7.60 16.50 -1.59
N VAL A 188 -7.10 15.68 -0.66
CA VAL A 188 -7.30 14.22 -0.64
C VAL A 188 -8.58 13.85 0.12
N PHE A 189 -8.84 14.48 1.27
CA PHE A 189 -9.94 14.17 2.19
C PHE A 189 -11.05 15.24 2.14
N LYS A 190 -11.64 15.44 0.95
CA LYS A 190 -12.66 16.47 0.71
C LYS A 190 -13.92 16.27 1.57
N ASP A 191 -14.69 17.34 1.77
CA ASP A 191 -16.00 17.25 2.42
C ASP A 191 -16.93 16.35 1.59
N GLY A 192 -17.52 15.32 2.22
CA GLY A 192 -18.39 14.34 1.56
C GLY A 192 -17.71 13.02 1.14
N THR A 193 -16.38 12.87 1.29
CA THR A 193 -15.82 11.51 1.43
C THR A 193 -16.30 11.02 2.79
N GLU A 194 -17.38 10.23 2.81
CA GLU A 194 -17.98 9.73 4.03
C GLU A 194 -16.90 9.13 4.92
N ALA A 195 -16.86 9.58 6.18
CA ALA A 195 -16.08 8.93 7.21
C ALA A 195 -16.50 7.45 7.19
N GLN A 196 -15.59 6.56 6.80
CA GLN A 196 -15.73 5.17 7.21
C GLN A 196 -15.41 5.13 8.70
N ASP A 197 -16.36 5.66 9.49
CA ASP A 197 -16.32 6.14 10.87
C ASP A 197 -15.94 5.08 11.92
N LEU A 198 -15.42 3.93 11.51
CA LEU A 198 -15.35 2.74 12.36
C LEU A 198 -14.19 1.79 12.06
N LEU A 199 -13.37 2.02 11.03
CA LEU A 199 -12.35 1.03 10.71
C LEU A 199 -11.27 0.92 11.80
N LEU A 200 -10.98 2.00 12.52
CA LEU A 200 -9.76 2.11 13.32
C LEU A 200 -9.91 3.05 14.53
N SER A 201 -10.89 2.82 15.40
CA SER A 201 -10.79 3.47 16.72
C SER A 201 -9.51 2.98 17.41
N ASP A 202 -8.80 3.88 18.08
CA ASP A 202 -7.54 3.55 18.76
C ASP A 202 -7.66 2.30 19.66
N GLU A 203 -8.80 2.11 20.32
CA GLU A 203 -9.08 0.93 21.15
C GLU A 203 -9.11 -0.40 20.40
N VAL A 204 -9.39 -0.39 19.10
CA VAL A 204 -9.37 -1.58 18.24
C VAL A 204 -7.95 -1.87 17.80
N LEU A 205 -7.20 -0.84 17.43
CA LEU A 205 -5.83 -0.99 16.94
C LEU A 205 -4.80 -1.26 18.06
N ASP A 206 -5.04 -0.74 19.25
CA ASP A 206 -4.19 -0.98 20.42
C ASP A 206 -4.21 -2.46 20.87
N ARG A 207 -5.24 -3.23 20.48
CA ARG A 207 -5.34 -4.68 20.78
C ARG A 207 -4.37 -5.55 19.98
N PHE A 208 -3.86 -5.06 18.85
CA PHE A 208 -3.01 -5.83 17.93
C PHE A 208 -1.54 -5.39 18.00
N SER A 209 -1.04 -5.21 19.22
CA SER A 209 0.33 -4.78 19.51
C SER A 209 1.29 -5.96 19.62
N LEU A 210 2.46 -5.84 18.99
CA LEU A 210 3.64 -6.66 19.29
C LEU A 210 4.43 -6.12 20.49
N SER A 211 4.15 -4.88 20.90
CA SER A 211 4.81 -4.24 22.05
C SER A 211 4.09 -4.53 23.35
N ASN A 212 4.86 -4.79 24.41
CA ASN A 212 4.38 -4.94 25.78
C ASN A 212 4.31 -3.59 26.55
N HIS A 213 4.57 -2.47 25.88
CA HIS A 213 4.60 -1.14 26.50
C HIS A 213 3.25 -0.42 26.45
N THR A 214 2.94 0.40 27.47
CA THR A 214 1.70 1.17 27.55
C THR A 214 1.81 2.50 26.81
N ARG A 215 0.71 2.92 26.18
CA ARG A 215 0.62 4.13 25.35
C ARG A 215 0.96 5.44 26.07
N GLU A 216 0.65 5.54 27.37
CA GLU A 216 0.95 6.72 28.21
C GLU A 216 2.44 7.10 28.29
N LYS A 217 3.35 6.24 27.80
CA LYS A 217 4.80 6.46 27.80
C LYS A 217 5.39 6.72 26.41
N SER A 218 4.58 6.75 25.36
CA SER A 218 5.09 6.95 24.00
C SER A 218 5.26 8.45 23.71
N PRO A 219 6.43 8.90 23.22
CA PRO A 219 6.57 10.25 22.71
C PRO A 219 5.75 10.41 21.41
N PRO A 220 5.30 11.65 21.10
CA PRO A 220 4.67 11.96 19.83
C PRO A 220 5.57 11.62 18.63
N ASN A 221 4.98 11.25 17.50
CA ASN A 221 5.68 10.85 16.29
C ASN A 221 5.40 11.83 15.14
N SER A 222 6.42 12.17 14.36
CA SER A 222 6.29 13.01 13.15
C SER A 222 5.40 12.37 12.08
N HIS A 223 5.31 11.03 12.10
CA HIS A 223 4.55 10.22 11.15
C HIS A 223 4.87 10.56 9.68
N LEU A 224 6.15 10.83 9.36
CA LEU A 224 6.61 11.23 8.01
C LEU A 224 6.06 10.33 6.89
N SER A 225 5.98 9.01 7.12
CA SER A 225 5.40 8.06 6.16
C SER A 225 3.93 8.35 5.79
N LEU A 226 3.10 8.76 6.76
CA LEU A 226 1.70 9.13 6.55
C LEU A 226 1.57 10.51 5.92
N LEU A 227 2.38 11.48 6.35
CA LEU A 227 2.38 12.82 5.75
C LEU A 227 2.79 12.76 4.27
N ALA A 228 3.79 11.95 3.95
CA ALA A 228 4.32 11.81 2.60
C ALA A 228 3.37 11.10 1.64
N ILE A 229 2.57 10.12 2.09
CA ILE A 229 1.60 9.48 1.19
C ILE A 229 0.48 10.45 0.80
N VAL A 230 0.03 11.30 1.72
CA VAL A 230 -1.01 12.32 1.42
C VAL A 230 -0.47 13.41 0.50
N ASP A 231 0.77 13.86 0.74
CA ASP A 231 1.44 14.78 -0.19
C ASP A 231 1.58 14.14 -1.58
N CYS A 232 2.01 12.88 -1.65
CA CYS A 232 2.12 12.14 -2.92
C CYS A 232 0.79 12.05 -3.66
N TRP A 233 -0.31 11.68 -2.99
CA TRP A 233 -1.64 11.65 -3.59
C TRP A 233 -2.07 13.02 -4.10
N SER A 234 -1.83 14.08 -3.32
CA SER A 234 -2.14 15.44 -3.72
C SER A 234 -1.35 15.89 -4.96
N GLN A 235 -0.04 15.63 -5.02
CA GLN A 235 0.81 15.98 -6.17
C GLN A 235 0.39 15.24 -7.45
N LEU A 236 -0.13 14.02 -7.33
CA LEU A 236 -0.60 13.22 -8.46
C LEU A 236 -2.07 13.47 -8.82
N GLY A 237 -2.79 14.31 -8.06
CA GLY A 237 -4.23 14.51 -8.22
C GLY A 237 -5.03 13.22 -8.00
N ILE A 238 -4.56 12.34 -7.12
CA ILE A 238 -5.21 11.06 -6.79
C ILE A 238 -6.10 11.26 -5.56
N VAL A 239 -7.34 10.78 -5.65
CA VAL A 239 -8.23 10.60 -4.50
C VAL A 239 -8.31 9.10 -4.22
N PRO A 240 -7.75 8.59 -3.12
CA PRO A 240 -7.62 7.14 -2.87
C PRO A 240 -8.98 6.43 -2.78
N TYR A 241 -10.05 7.14 -2.42
CA TYR A 241 -11.41 6.58 -2.37
C TYR A 241 -11.96 6.19 -3.75
N ASP A 242 -11.55 6.86 -4.83
CA ASP A 242 -11.97 6.54 -6.19
C ASP A 242 -11.43 5.17 -6.65
N HIS A 243 -10.40 4.68 -5.97
CA HIS A 243 -9.72 3.42 -6.27
C HIS A 243 -10.17 2.26 -5.36
N MET A 244 -11.19 2.48 -4.51
CA MET A 244 -11.64 1.48 -3.52
C MET A 244 -12.18 0.19 -4.15
N ILE A 245 -12.65 0.25 -5.39
CA ILE A 245 -13.08 -0.93 -6.18
C ILE A 245 -11.99 -1.99 -6.33
N CYS A 246 -10.72 -1.61 -6.24
CA CYS A 246 -9.56 -2.51 -6.28
C CYS A 246 -8.69 -2.38 -5.02
N SER A 247 -9.28 -1.93 -3.92
CA SER A 247 -8.57 -1.82 -2.65
C SER A 247 -8.22 -3.19 -2.11
N THR A 248 -6.96 -3.35 -1.71
CA THR A 248 -6.52 -4.52 -0.94
C THR A 248 -6.74 -4.26 0.54
N PRO A 249 -6.79 -5.30 1.38
CA PRO A 249 -6.95 -5.10 2.80
C PRO A 249 -5.81 -4.26 3.42
N LEU A 250 -4.56 -4.39 2.92
CA LEU A 250 -3.43 -3.57 3.37
C LEU A 250 -3.62 -2.09 3.04
N PHE A 251 -4.13 -1.80 1.82
CA PHE A 251 -4.43 -0.43 1.41
C PHE A 251 -5.49 0.20 2.30
N ARG A 252 -6.57 -0.54 2.62
CA ARG A 252 -7.65 -0.04 3.48
C ARG A 252 -7.14 0.32 4.88
N LEU A 253 -6.26 -0.50 5.45
CA LEU A 253 -5.62 -0.19 6.73
C LEU A 253 -4.77 1.06 6.65
N TRP A 254 -3.92 1.15 5.62
CA TRP A 254 -3.04 2.29 5.43
C TRP A 254 -3.80 3.59 5.20
N LEU A 255 -4.81 3.57 4.33
CA LEU A 255 -5.71 4.69 4.09
C LEU A 255 -6.45 5.09 5.37
N GLY A 256 -6.96 4.12 6.13
CA GLY A 256 -7.67 4.39 7.37
C GLY A 256 -6.80 5.07 8.43
N VAL A 257 -5.57 4.60 8.67
CA VAL A 257 -4.68 5.27 9.66
C VAL A 257 -4.23 6.65 9.17
N THR A 258 -4.11 6.82 7.86
CA THR A 258 -3.78 8.11 7.24
C THR A 258 -4.94 9.09 7.41
N GLU A 259 -6.16 8.67 7.10
CA GLU A 259 -7.37 9.47 7.31
C GLU A 259 -7.53 9.83 8.79
N TYR A 260 -7.34 8.87 9.70
CA TYR A 260 -7.42 9.12 11.14
C TYR A 260 -6.48 10.25 11.59
N LEU A 261 -5.22 10.24 11.14
CA LEU A 261 -4.27 11.31 11.42
C LEU A 261 -4.76 12.66 10.89
N PHE A 262 -5.26 12.71 9.65
CA PHE A 262 -5.65 13.97 9.00
C PHE A 262 -7.02 14.52 9.45
N ARG A 263 -7.90 13.65 9.96
CA ARG A 263 -9.22 14.02 10.49
C ARG A 263 -9.18 14.41 11.97
N ASN A 264 -8.06 14.21 12.65
CA ASN A 264 -7.85 14.63 14.04
C ASN A 264 -6.91 15.85 14.08
N PRO A 265 -7.43 17.09 14.17
CA PRO A 265 -6.62 18.30 14.07
C PRO A 265 -5.53 18.42 15.13
N ASP A 266 -5.82 17.98 16.36
CA ASP A 266 -4.86 18.05 17.47
C ASP A 266 -3.70 17.08 17.25
N LEU A 267 -3.99 15.84 16.82
CA LEU A 267 -2.97 14.84 16.51
C LEU A 267 -2.13 15.26 15.29
N LEU A 268 -2.76 15.82 14.26
CA LEU A 268 -2.04 16.32 13.08
C LEU A 268 -1.11 17.48 13.44
N GLU A 269 -1.58 18.41 14.27
CA GLU A 269 -0.76 19.55 14.72
C GLU A 269 0.42 19.07 15.58
N GLU A 270 0.18 18.12 16.49
CA GLU A 270 1.24 17.51 17.30
C GLU A 270 2.29 16.82 16.43
N ALA A 271 1.87 16.05 15.42
CA ALA A 271 2.81 15.40 14.48
C ALA A 271 3.65 16.43 13.71
N LEU A 272 3.03 17.53 13.24
CA LEU A 272 3.71 18.60 12.50
C LEU A 272 4.68 19.40 13.36
N ASP A 273 4.34 19.64 14.63
CA ASP A 273 5.23 20.33 15.58
C ASP A 273 6.40 19.42 15.98
N THR A 274 6.11 18.15 16.29
CA THR A 274 7.12 17.11 16.58
C THR A 274 8.12 16.96 15.43
N ALA A 275 7.62 17.00 14.19
CA ALA A 275 8.45 16.90 12.99
C ALA A 275 9.53 18.00 12.90
N ILE A 276 9.29 19.17 13.51
CA ILE A 276 10.23 20.30 13.55
C ILE A 276 11.05 20.30 14.84
N ASP A 277 10.38 20.16 15.99
CA ASP A 277 10.96 20.47 17.30
C ASP A 277 11.65 19.26 17.95
N ASP A 278 11.19 18.06 17.67
CA ASP A 278 11.60 16.85 18.40
C ASP A 278 12.56 15.96 17.59
N ASN A 279 13.72 15.67 18.18
CA ASN A 279 14.77 14.88 17.55
C ASN A 279 14.60 13.36 17.72
N THR A 280 13.59 12.89 18.46
CA THR A 280 13.43 11.49 18.86
C THR A 280 13.31 10.56 17.65
N PHE A 281 12.54 10.94 16.64
CA PHE A 281 12.34 10.14 15.41
C PHE A 281 13.22 10.59 14.24
N ARG A 282 14.05 11.63 14.40
CA ARG A 282 14.72 12.29 13.28
C ARG A 282 15.73 11.41 12.54
N SER A 283 16.42 10.56 13.29
CA SER A 283 17.33 9.56 12.74
C SER A 283 16.57 8.44 12.02
N ASP A 284 15.37 8.11 12.48
CA ASP A 284 14.51 7.12 11.85
C ASP A 284 13.93 7.66 10.54
N ASP A 285 13.49 8.92 10.54
CA ASP A 285 13.01 9.65 9.37
C ASP A 285 14.12 9.83 8.31
N LEU A 286 15.38 9.99 8.74
CA LEU A 286 16.53 10.03 7.83
C LEU A 286 16.69 8.71 7.08
N GLU A 287 16.77 7.60 7.81
CA GLU A 287 16.92 6.27 7.21
C GLU A 287 15.70 5.91 6.36
N PHE A 288 14.50 6.33 6.77
CA PHE A 288 13.29 6.17 5.97
C PHE A 288 13.37 6.93 4.63
N THR A 289 13.85 8.17 4.66
CA THR A 289 14.06 8.99 3.46
C THR A 289 15.08 8.36 2.52
N PHE A 290 16.16 7.80 3.06
CA PHE A 290 17.17 7.10 2.26
C PHE A 290 16.63 5.80 1.67
N ALA A 291 15.87 5.04 2.46
CA ALA A 291 15.23 3.82 2.00
C ALA A 291 14.23 4.06 0.87
N ALA A 292 13.36 5.07 1.01
CA ALA A 292 12.36 5.45 0.00
C ALA A 292 12.99 5.77 -1.35
N ARG A 293 14.03 6.60 -1.37
CA ARG A 293 14.78 6.92 -2.59
C ARG A 293 15.41 5.67 -3.21
N ALA A 294 16.05 4.84 -2.39
CA ALA A 294 16.75 3.68 -2.92
C ALA A 294 15.81 2.57 -3.42
N TRP A 295 14.59 2.43 -2.87
CA TRP A 295 13.55 1.58 -3.46
C TRP A 295 13.01 2.16 -4.76
N SER A 296 12.80 3.49 -4.82
CA SER A 296 12.42 4.19 -6.06
C SER A 296 13.46 3.99 -7.17
N ASP A 297 14.75 4.12 -6.86
CA ASP A 297 15.84 3.91 -7.82
C ASP A 297 15.88 2.45 -8.29
N CYS A 298 15.77 1.50 -7.37
CA CYS A 298 15.72 0.06 -7.69
C CYS A 298 14.58 -0.26 -8.67
N VAL A 299 13.40 0.31 -8.44
CA VAL A 299 12.22 0.13 -9.31
C VAL A 299 12.42 0.84 -10.66
N SER A 300 13.01 2.03 -10.65
CA SER A 300 13.26 2.82 -11.86
C SER A 300 14.24 2.12 -12.80
N PHE A 301 15.32 1.54 -12.27
CA PHE A 301 16.29 0.77 -13.05
C PHE A 301 15.74 -0.56 -13.55
N GLY A 302 14.69 -1.09 -12.90
CA GLY A 302 14.04 -2.34 -13.29
C GLY A 302 14.89 -3.59 -13.09
N ASP A 303 15.83 -3.54 -12.15
CA ASP A 303 16.70 -4.67 -11.81
C ASP A 303 16.05 -5.55 -10.74
N PHE A 304 15.59 -6.73 -11.16
CA PHE A 304 14.97 -7.73 -10.28
C PHE A 304 15.96 -8.34 -9.30
N GLU A 305 17.24 -8.49 -9.66
CA GLU A 305 18.24 -9.12 -8.79
C GLU A 305 18.58 -8.18 -7.63
N SER A 306 18.83 -6.89 -7.92
CA SER A 306 19.00 -5.87 -6.86
C SER A 306 17.78 -5.78 -5.93
N TYR A 307 16.57 -5.89 -6.49
CA TYR A 307 15.35 -5.91 -5.70
C TYR A 307 15.30 -7.12 -4.77
N ARG A 308 15.58 -8.32 -5.30
CA ARG A 308 15.62 -9.57 -4.52
C ARG A 308 16.61 -9.45 -3.37
N ASP A 309 17.86 -9.12 -3.67
CA ASP A 309 18.93 -9.12 -2.68
C ASP A 309 18.64 -8.14 -1.55
N ARG A 310 18.09 -6.96 -1.88
CA ARG A 310 17.63 -5.98 -0.87
C ARG A 310 16.49 -6.53 -0.03
N PHE A 311 15.46 -7.10 -0.66
CA PHE A 311 14.30 -7.64 0.05
C PHE A 311 14.69 -8.79 0.99
N GLU A 312 15.39 -9.79 0.47
CA GLU A 312 15.73 -11.02 1.20
C GLU A 312 16.65 -10.74 2.39
N ARG A 313 17.58 -9.79 2.25
CA ARG A 313 18.44 -9.36 3.36
C ARG A 313 17.63 -8.78 4.53
N ILE A 314 16.59 -7.98 4.23
CA ILE A 314 15.73 -7.39 5.26
C ILE A 314 14.76 -8.44 5.80
N ALA A 315 14.21 -9.31 4.93
CA ALA A 315 13.37 -10.42 5.35
C ALA A 315 14.10 -11.37 6.31
N GLN A 316 15.39 -11.66 6.06
CA GLN A 316 16.22 -12.47 6.94
C GLN A 316 16.41 -11.82 8.32
N TYR A 317 16.53 -10.49 8.38
CA TYR A 317 16.65 -9.75 9.63
C TYR A 317 15.39 -9.90 10.51
N PHE A 318 14.19 -9.91 9.91
CA PHE A 318 12.90 -10.06 10.62
C PHE A 318 12.38 -11.51 10.72
N ALA A 319 13.11 -12.48 10.15
CA ALA A 319 12.66 -13.87 10.09
C ALA A 319 12.26 -14.47 11.45
N PRO A 320 12.95 -14.19 12.57
CA PRO A 320 12.55 -14.71 13.87
C PRO A 320 11.16 -14.25 14.34
N GLN A 321 10.69 -13.07 13.89
CA GLN A 321 9.43 -12.48 14.34
C GLN A 321 8.22 -12.81 13.45
N PHE A 322 8.44 -13.39 12.27
CA PHE A 322 7.35 -13.74 11.36
C PHE A 322 6.28 -14.67 11.94
N PRO A 323 6.59 -15.70 12.76
CA PRO A 323 5.54 -16.57 13.31
C PRO A 323 4.53 -15.82 14.19
N GLU A 324 5.02 -14.94 15.07
CA GLU A 324 4.17 -14.16 15.97
C GLU A 324 3.44 -13.04 15.21
N ALA A 325 4.15 -12.33 14.33
CA ALA A 325 3.57 -11.28 13.51
C ALA A 325 2.50 -11.80 12.55
N ALA A 326 2.65 -13.02 12.01
CA ALA A 326 1.64 -13.65 11.17
C ALA A 326 0.35 -13.92 11.95
N LYS A 327 0.47 -14.45 13.17
CA LYS A 327 -0.69 -14.71 14.04
C LYS A 327 -1.46 -13.42 14.37
N LEU A 328 -0.76 -12.40 14.86
CA LEU A 328 -1.36 -11.11 15.22
C LEU A 328 -1.93 -10.39 14.00
N GLY A 329 -1.21 -10.41 12.88
CA GLY A 329 -1.65 -9.81 11.63
C GLY A 329 -2.93 -10.44 11.09
N ASP A 330 -3.07 -11.77 11.16
CA ASP A 330 -4.28 -12.46 10.71
C ASP A 330 -5.49 -12.20 11.64
N GLU A 331 -5.27 -12.12 12.96
CA GLU A 331 -6.30 -11.73 13.93
C GLU A 331 -6.77 -10.28 13.71
N MET A 332 -5.84 -9.36 13.45
CA MET A 332 -6.14 -7.96 13.12
C MET A 332 -6.97 -7.87 11.85
N MET A 333 -6.54 -8.55 10.78
CA MET A 333 -7.25 -8.56 9.51
C MET A 333 -8.67 -9.10 9.63
N LYS A 334 -8.84 -10.22 10.35
CA LYS A 334 -10.14 -10.83 10.57
C LYS A 334 -11.10 -9.89 11.30
N THR A 335 -10.62 -9.27 12.39
CA THR A 335 -11.42 -8.37 13.22
C THR A 335 -11.88 -7.14 12.43
N ILE A 336 -11.01 -6.60 11.57
CA ILE A 336 -11.32 -5.42 10.77
C ILE A 336 -12.30 -5.78 9.65
N LEU A 337 -12.13 -6.92 8.98
CA LEU A 337 -13.07 -7.41 7.96
C LEU A 337 -14.47 -7.67 8.54
N GLU A 338 -14.56 -8.35 9.70
CA GLU A 338 -15.84 -8.63 10.37
C GLU A 338 -16.61 -7.35 10.74
N LYS A 339 -15.91 -6.28 11.16
CA LYS A 339 -16.53 -4.98 11.45
C LYS A 339 -16.96 -4.23 10.20
N THR A 340 -16.33 -4.51 9.06
CA THR A 340 -16.66 -3.87 7.78
C THR A 340 -17.89 -4.51 7.13
N GLU A 341 -18.09 -5.83 7.32
CA GLU A 341 -19.23 -6.59 6.81
C GLU A 341 -20.52 -6.42 7.64
N GLN A 342 -20.43 -5.95 8.88
CA GLN A 342 -21.58 -5.78 9.80
C GLN A 342 -22.36 -4.46 9.63
N LYS A 343 -22.08 -3.66 8.58
CA LYS A 343 -22.92 -2.50 8.26
C LYS A 343 -24.08 -2.93 7.34
N PRO A 344 -25.35 -2.73 7.74
CA PRO A 344 -26.51 -2.97 6.89
C PRO A 344 -26.59 -2.01 5.70
#